data_AF-X1CBP1-F1
#
_entry.id   AF-X1CBP1-F1
#
_cell.length_a   1.000
_cell.length_b   1.000
_cell.length_c   1.000
_cell.angle_alpha   90.00
_cell.angle_beta   90.00
_cell.angle_gamma   90.00
#
_symmetry.space_group_name_H-M   'P 1'
#
loop_
_entity.id
_entity.type
_entity.pdbx_description
1 polymer ?
#
loop_
_entity_poly.entity_id
_entity_poly.type
_entity_poly.pdbx_seq_one_letter_code
_entity_poly.pdbx_strand_id
1 'polypeptide(L)' 'PEECIDHADYVCVGEGEIPMLELLDKLQSGGETSSIENFWVKTPHRIIMNKIRLFEDITHYSFPRYDWDNFFTLNDGKL' A
#
# COMPACT_ATOMS: atom_id res chain seq x y z
N PRO A 1 -9.28 8.97 5.65
CA PRO A 1 -8.08 9.13 4.76
C PRO A 1 -7.59 10.58 4.67
N GLU A 2 -8.54 11.51 4.80
CA GLU A 2 -8.43 12.96 4.85
C GLU A 2 -7.50 13.44 5.98
N GLU A 3 -7.64 12.91 7.20
CA GLU A 3 -6.70 13.25 8.28
C GLU A 3 -5.34 12.56 8.08
N CYS A 4 -5.33 11.35 7.54
CA CYS A 4 -4.09 10.60 7.33
C CYS A 4 -3.16 11.29 6.33
N ILE A 5 -3.71 11.91 5.28
CA ILE A 5 -2.90 12.55 4.24
C ILE A 5 -2.22 13.82 4.74
N ASP A 6 -2.66 14.38 5.87
CA ASP A 6 -1.95 15.46 6.54
C ASP A 6 -0.63 15.00 7.18
N HIS A 7 -0.49 13.71 7.47
CA HIS A 7 0.66 13.13 8.17
C HIS A 7 1.52 12.17 7.32
N ALA A 8 1.10 11.87 6.09
CA ALA A 8 1.80 10.95 5.20
C ALA A 8 1.94 11.52 3.77
N ASP A 9 2.98 11.11 3.06
CA ASP A 9 3.16 11.45 1.63
C ASP A 9 2.21 10.64 0.73
N TYR A 10 1.89 9.41 1.15
CA TYR A 10 0.97 8.50 0.48
C TYR A 10 -0.03 7.93 1.48
N VAL A 11 -1.31 7.92 1.13
CA VAL A 11 -2.36 7.23 1.87
C VAL A 11 -3.04 6.24 0.94
N CYS A 12 -2.98 4.96 1.28
CA CYS A 12 -3.73 3.93 0.58
C CYS A 12 -5.21 3.97 1.01
N VAL A 13 -6.11 3.97 0.04
CA VAL A 13 -7.56 3.97 0.22
C VAL A 13 -8.14 2.75 -0.51
N GLY A 14 -8.74 1.85 0.27
CA GLY A 14 -9.19 0.54 -0.22
C GLY A 14 -8.13 -0.54 -0.01
N GLU A 15 -8.05 -1.50 -0.93
CA GLU A 15 -7.09 -2.60 -0.86
C GLU A 15 -5.68 -2.15 -1.22
N GLY A 16 -4.69 -2.59 -0.42
CA GLY A 16 -3.30 -2.15 -0.56
C GLY A 16 -2.39 -3.12 -1.29
N GLU A 17 -2.78 -4.38 -1.45
CA GLU A 17 -1.86 -5.44 -1.89
C GLU A 17 -1.28 -5.17 -3.28
N ILE A 18 -2.13 -4.98 -4.29
CA ILE A 18 -1.67 -4.72 -5.66
C ILE A 18 -1.12 -3.29 -5.84
N PRO A 19 -1.78 -2.22 -5.34
CA PRO A 19 -1.24 -0.87 -5.46
C PRO A 19 0.14 -0.73 -4.82
N MET A 20 0.39 -1.41 -3.69
CA MET A 20 1.71 -1.36 -3.03
C MET A 20 2.80 -1.97 -3.91
N LEU A 21 2.52 -3.08 -4.61
CA LEU A 21 3.48 -3.66 -5.56
C LEU A 21 3.79 -2.69 -6.70
N GLU A 22 2.76 -2.04 -7.25
CA GLU A 22 2.94 -1.02 -8.31
C GLU A 22 3.76 0.17 -7.80
N LEU A 23 3.49 0.66 -6.58
CA LEU A 23 4.25 1.73 -5.96
C LEU A 23 5.72 1.35 -5.79
N LEU A 24 6.01 0.15 -5.30
CA LEU A 24 7.38 -0.33 -5.10
C LEU A 24 8.13 -0.46 -6.43
N ASP A 25 7.50 -1.01 -7.47
CA ASP A 25 8.11 -1.14 -8.80
C ASP A 25 8.43 0.24 -9.42
N LYS A 26 7.51 1.20 -9.28
CA LYS A 26 7.73 2.58 -9.73
C LYS A 26 8.83 3.27 -8.93
N LEU A 27 8.86 3.13 -7.61
CA LEU A 27 9.93 3.69 -6.79
C LEU A 27 11.30 3.07 -7.13
N GLN A 28 11.35 1.75 -7.33
CA GLN A 28 12.57 1.05 -7.70
C GLN A 28 13.10 1.48 -9.07
N SER A 29 12.21 1.70 -10.05
CA SER A 29 12.57 2.15 -11.40
C SER A 29 12.76 3.66 -11.53
N GLY A 30 12.49 4.45 -10.48
CA GLY A 30 12.52 5.91 -10.52
C GLY A 30 11.38 6.53 -11.35
N GLY A 31 10.27 5.79 -11.50
CA GLY A 31 9.09 6.18 -12.25
C GLY A 31 8.14 7.13 -11.50
N GLU A 32 7.13 7.60 -12.23
CA GLU A 32 6.03 8.41 -11.70
C GLU A 32 5.10 7.55 -10.82
N THR A 33 4.71 8.08 -9.65
CA THR A 33 3.94 7.35 -8.62
C THR A 33 2.63 8.05 -8.24
N SER A 34 2.41 9.30 -8.68
CA SER A 34 1.26 10.10 -8.26
C SER A 34 -0.04 9.71 -8.93
N SER A 35 0.00 8.92 -10.01
CA SER A 35 -1.19 8.43 -10.70
C SER A 35 -1.65 7.02 -10.29
N ILE A 36 -0.99 6.39 -9.32
CA ILE A 36 -1.33 5.01 -8.91
C ILE A 36 -2.70 5.01 -8.23
N GLU A 37 -3.61 4.15 -8.72
CA GLU A 37 -4.93 3.96 -8.12
C GLU A 37 -4.82 3.55 -6.65
N ASN A 38 -5.85 3.87 -5.86
CA ASN A 38 -5.90 3.68 -4.41
C ASN A 38 -4.97 4.60 -3.60
N PHE A 39 -3.98 5.26 -4.18
CA PHE A 39 -3.16 6.21 -3.42
C PHE A 39 -3.67 7.64 -3.52
N TRP A 40 -3.88 8.26 -2.36
CA TRP A 40 -3.85 9.70 -2.25
C TRP A 40 -2.41 10.15 -2.04
N VAL A 41 -1.94 11.07 -2.86
CA VAL A 41 -0.53 11.49 -2.89
C VAL A 41 -0.43 12.95 -2.57
N LYS A 42 0.29 13.27 -1.48
CA LYS A 42 0.66 14.64 -1.13
C LYS A 42 1.86 15.04 -1.98
N THR A 43 1.66 16.08 -2.79
CA THR A 43 2.74 16.73 -3.54
C THR A 43 2.99 18.12 -2.97
N PRO A 44 4.10 18.79 -3.32
CA PRO A 44 4.36 20.16 -2.88
C PRO A 44 3.27 21.18 -3.27
N HIS A 45 2.44 20.87 -4.27
CA HIS A 45 1.44 21.80 -4.81
C HIS A 45 0.01 21.47 -4.41
N ARG A 46 -0.29 20.18 -4.17
CA ARG A 46 -1.66 19.69 -3.92
C ARG A 46 -1.66 18.24 -3.44
N ILE A 47 -2.82 17.82 -2.95
CA ILE A 47 -3.14 16.40 -2.76
C ILE A 47 -3.81 15.87 -4.04
N ILE A 48 -3.32 14.76 -4.56
CA ILE A 48 -3.89 14.03 -5.70
C ILE A 48 -4.68 12.86 -5.12
N MET A 49 -6.01 12.90 -5.24
CA MET A 49 -6.90 11.84 -4.76
C MET A 49 -7.24 10.91 -5.91
N ASN A 50 -6.47 9.85 -6.11
CA ASN A 50 -6.75 8.88 -7.17
C ASN A 50 -8.00 8.07 -6.85
N LYS A 51 -8.67 7.60 -7.90
CA LYS A 51 -9.80 6.69 -7.79
C LYS A 51 -9.39 5.39 -7.11
N ILE A 52 -10.37 4.78 -6.43
CA ILE A 52 -10.23 3.45 -5.85
C ILE A 52 -10.47 2.43 -6.97
N ARG A 53 -9.54 1.50 -7.14
CA ARG A 53 -9.60 0.34 -8.03
C ARG A 53 -10.77 -0.56 -7.62
N LEU A 54 -11.39 -1.19 -8.60
CA LEU A 54 -12.39 -2.22 -8.37
C LEU A 54 -11.76 -3.43 -7.66
N PHE A 55 -12.53 -4.03 -6.77
CA PHE A 55 -12.11 -5.20 -6.00
C PHE A 55 -11.71 -6.35 -6.92
N GLU A 56 -10.51 -6.90 -6.72
CA GLU A 56 -9.99 -8.05 -7.46
C GLU A 56 -10.45 -9.36 -6.81
N ASP A 57 -10.39 -10.48 -7.55
CA ASP A 57 -10.80 -11.78 -7.04
C ASP A 57 -9.86 -12.27 -5.93
N ILE A 58 -10.38 -12.33 -4.70
CA ILE A 58 -9.64 -12.71 -3.49
C ILE A 58 -9.28 -14.20 -3.42
N THR A 59 -9.75 -15.03 -4.35
CA THR A 59 -9.41 -16.46 -4.38
C THR A 59 -7.92 -16.73 -4.59
N HIS A 60 -7.17 -15.74 -5.09
CA HIS A 60 -5.73 -15.79 -5.22
C HIS A 60 -4.97 -15.50 -3.92
N TYR A 61 -5.61 -14.87 -2.93
CA TYR A 61 -4.95 -14.54 -1.68
C TYR A 61 -4.85 -15.76 -0.77
N SER A 62 -3.76 -15.81 -0.02
CA SER A 62 -3.61 -16.79 1.04
C SER A 62 -4.66 -16.54 2.11
N PHE A 63 -5.14 -17.62 2.76
CA PHE A 63 -6.05 -17.48 3.89
C PHE A 63 -5.45 -16.52 4.93
N PRO A 64 -6.28 -15.65 5.55
CA PRO A 64 -5.83 -14.81 6.64
C PRO A 64 -5.18 -15.68 7.71
N ARG A 65 -4.06 -15.21 8.26
CA ARG A 65 -3.34 -15.96 9.28
C ARG A 65 -4.09 -15.88 10.61
N TYR A 66 -4.49 -17.03 11.15
CA TYR A 66 -5.17 -17.13 12.45
C TYR A 66 -4.32 -17.79 13.56
N ASP A 67 -3.16 -18.35 13.22
CA ASP A 67 -2.26 -19.02 14.18
C ASP A 67 -1.14 -18.06 14.62
N TRP A 68 -1.19 -17.68 15.89
CA TRP A 68 -0.20 -16.84 16.56
C TRP A 68 0.86 -17.65 17.32
N ASP A 69 0.61 -18.93 17.61
CA ASP A 69 1.48 -19.75 18.47
C ASP A 69 2.73 -20.22 17.72
N ASN A 70 2.67 -20.28 16.38
CA ASN A 70 3.80 -20.68 15.51
C ASN A 70 4.35 -19.53 14.67
N PHE A 71 4.18 -18.29 15.11
CA PHE A 71 4.68 -17.12 14.41
C PHE A 71 5.95 -16.55 15.05
N PHE A 72 7.06 -16.66 14.34
CA PHE A 72 8.34 -16.09 14.75
C PHE A 72 8.73 -14.97 13.80
N THR A 73 9.08 -13.81 14.35
CA THR A 73 9.62 -12.68 13.59
C THR A 73 11.11 -12.60 13.82
N LEU A 74 11.88 -12.61 12.73
CA LEU A 74 13.32 -12.37 12.82
C LEU A 74 13.58 -10.89 13.13
N ASN A 75 14.22 -10.63 14.28
CA ASN A 75 14.68 -9.30 14.66
C ASN A 75 16.20 -9.33 14.88
N ASP A 76 16.94 -8.48 14.16
CA ASP A 76 18.41 -8.43 14.17
C ASP A 76 19.09 -9.81 13.97
N GLY A 77 18.53 -10.63 13.08
CA GLY A 77 19.07 -11.96 12.75
C GLY A 77 18.84 -13.04 13.81
N LYS A 78 17.98 -12.77 14.81
CA LYS A 78 17.54 -13.74 15.81
C LYS A 78 16.05 -14.02 15.64
N LEU A 79 15.69 -15.29 15.77
CA LEU A 79 14.30 -15.74 15.93
C LEU A 79 13.76 -15.33 17.30
#